data_AF-A0A924F6V2-F1
#
_entry.id   AF-A0A924F6V2-F1
#
_cell.length_a   1.000
_cell.length_b   1.000
_cell.length_c   1.000
_cell.angle_alpha   90.00
_cell.angle_beta   90.00
_cell.angle_gamma   90.00
#
_symmetry.space_group_name_H-M   'P 1'
#
loop_
_entity.id
_entity.type
_entity.pdbx_description
1 polymer ?
#
loop_
_entity_poly.entity_id
_entity_poly.type
_entity_poly.pdbx_seq_one_letter_code
_entity_poly.pdbx_strand_id
1 'polypeptide(L)'
;MKIHIFLILFMFCKINCKAQNTLNAPQGMYKVKGSSIHLELKADSTYMISNPKSSGHFELEQCSYSSKGRWKQIGNDVLEIVSENFYQKQDGFKYELKKQNKFSPDSLYIEVYLPESLIYYKNGTPVFFSYTFNDDVSKHISTNANLIRLPKQKYLWSKTSNSVNRNHLTFSINANISGVTSYKSRIMFDILEEDIDTEKTNYLTITLPYFDLCFFEFELYNHDLLFIKNNKELLWQGESWEKQID
;
A
#
# COMPACT_ATOMS: atom_id res chain seq x y z
N MET A 1 -41.76 39.92 65.72
CA MET A 1 -42.17 38.94 64.70
C MET A 1 -40.88 38.52 63.99
N LYS A 2 -40.29 37.39 64.37
CA LYS A 2 -40.28 36.11 63.62
C LYS A 2 -39.63 36.26 62.24
N ILE A 3 -38.66 35.50 61.74
CA ILE A 3 -38.04 34.19 62.02
C ILE A 3 -36.78 34.22 61.10
N HIS A 4 -35.56 34.12 61.63
CA HIS A 4 -34.70 32.93 61.58
C HIS A 4 -34.49 32.28 60.21
N ILE A 5 -33.19 32.22 59.84
CA ILE A 5 -32.49 31.06 59.26
C ILE A 5 -33.04 30.60 57.91
N PHE A 6 -32.25 30.73 56.84
CA PHE A 6 -32.01 29.57 55.97
C PHE A 6 -30.70 29.73 55.19
N LEU A 7 -29.70 28.97 55.67
CA LEU A 7 -28.67 28.23 54.93
C LEU A 7 -27.85 28.99 53.87
N ILE A 8 -26.56 29.23 54.10
CA ILE A 8 -25.51 28.17 54.07
C ILE A 8 -25.75 27.21 52.90
N LEU A 9 -25.56 27.68 51.66
CA LEU A 9 -25.39 26.80 50.50
C LEU A 9 -24.53 27.43 49.39
N PHE A 10 -23.54 28.25 49.79
CA PHE A 10 -22.53 28.80 48.88
C PHE A 10 -21.11 28.37 49.26
N MET A 11 -20.97 27.18 49.85
CA MET A 11 -19.65 26.65 50.26
C MET A 11 -19.40 25.18 49.91
N PHE A 12 -20.05 24.65 48.87
CA PHE A 12 -19.67 23.38 48.25
C PHE A 12 -19.85 23.42 46.73
N CYS A 13 -18.93 24.12 46.06
CA CYS A 13 -18.62 23.80 44.66
C CYS A 13 -17.10 23.83 44.42
N LYS A 14 -16.32 23.48 45.45
CA LYS A 14 -15.00 22.88 45.23
C LYS A 14 -15.17 21.37 45.22
N ILE A 15 -14.46 20.73 44.29
CA ILE A 15 -14.36 19.28 44.07
C ILE A 15 -15.47 18.70 43.18
N ASN A 16 -15.46 19.12 41.92
CA ASN A 16 -15.41 18.18 40.80
C ASN A 16 -15.00 18.93 39.52
N CYS A 17 -13.81 19.56 39.56
CA CYS A 17 -12.94 19.36 38.40
C CYS A 17 -12.72 17.86 38.38
N LYS A 18 -13.47 17.13 37.53
CA LYS A 18 -12.93 15.90 36.98
C LYS A 18 -11.52 16.28 36.57
N ALA A 19 -10.53 15.69 37.23
CA ALA A 19 -9.25 15.56 36.59
C ALA A 19 -9.59 14.99 35.22
N GLN A 20 -9.52 15.84 34.19
CA GLN A 20 -9.07 15.34 32.91
C GLN A 20 -7.73 14.75 33.30
N ASN A 21 -7.72 13.43 33.55
CA ASN A 21 -6.54 12.64 33.35
C ASN A 21 -6.17 13.03 31.93
N THR A 22 -5.23 13.96 31.82
CA THR A 22 -4.44 14.17 30.62
C THR A 22 -3.76 12.83 30.45
N LEU A 23 -4.48 11.87 29.86
CA LEU A 23 -3.89 10.68 29.32
C LEU A 23 -2.86 11.26 28.36
N ASN A 24 -1.59 11.16 28.76
CA ASN A 24 -0.51 11.77 28.03
C ASN A 24 -0.67 11.43 26.57
N ALA A 25 -0.52 12.46 25.75
CA ALA A 25 -0.83 12.42 24.36
C ALA A 25 -0.13 11.19 23.71
N PRO A 26 -0.85 10.35 22.94
CA PRO A 26 -0.34 9.06 22.42
C PRO A 26 0.84 9.22 21.45
N GLN A 27 1.22 10.45 21.13
CA GLN A 27 2.37 10.82 20.33
C GLN A 27 3.67 10.30 20.94
N GLY A 28 4.58 9.85 20.08
CA GLY A 28 5.92 9.40 20.44
C GLY A 28 6.37 8.21 19.60
N MET A 29 7.58 7.75 19.89
CA MET A 29 8.14 6.56 19.26
C MET A 29 7.88 5.34 20.13
N TYR A 30 7.47 4.24 19.51
CA TYR A 30 7.16 2.98 20.15
C TYR A 30 7.94 1.85 19.48
N LYS A 31 8.38 0.87 20.26
CA LYS A 31 9.22 -0.23 19.79
C LYS A 31 8.75 -1.56 20.34
N VAL A 32 8.70 -2.59 19.51
CA VAL A 32 8.49 -3.97 20.00
C VAL A 32 9.78 -4.44 20.68
N LYS A 33 9.65 -5.04 21.86
CA LYS A 33 10.79 -5.53 22.63
C LYS A 33 11.61 -6.55 21.83
N GLY A 34 12.90 -6.29 21.65
CA GLY A 34 13.81 -7.16 20.88
C GLY A 34 13.70 -7.03 19.36
N SER A 35 12.80 -6.19 18.84
CA SER A 35 12.73 -5.83 17.42
C SER A 35 13.46 -4.50 17.17
N SER A 36 13.89 -4.27 15.93
CA SER A 36 14.39 -2.96 15.47
C SER A 36 13.31 -2.15 14.75
N ILE A 37 12.07 -2.64 14.68
CA ILE A 37 10.90 -1.94 14.12
C ILE A 37 10.41 -0.90 15.12
N HIS A 38 10.12 0.31 14.64
CA HIS A 38 9.55 1.39 15.46
C HIS A 38 8.32 1.99 14.78
N LEU A 39 7.28 2.25 15.59
CA LEU A 39 6.10 3.03 15.24
C LEU A 39 6.27 4.45 15.79
N GLU A 40 6.19 5.46 14.94
CA GLU A 40 6.16 6.86 15.32
C GLU A 40 4.75 7.42 15.16
N LEU A 41 4.17 7.95 16.24
CA LEU A 41 2.90 8.69 16.23
C LEU A 41 3.20 10.19 16.37
N LYS A 42 2.99 10.96 15.30
CA LYS A 42 3.31 12.39 15.27
C LYS A 42 2.13 13.26 15.72
N ALA A 43 2.45 14.46 16.20
CA ALA A 43 1.45 15.41 16.70
C ALA A 43 0.47 15.92 15.65
N ASP A 44 0.85 15.89 14.37
CA ASP A 44 0.01 16.25 13.22
C ASP A 44 -0.97 15.14 12.77
N SER A 45 -1.13 14.10 13.61
CA SER A 45 -1.97 12.94 13.32
C SER A 45 -1.46 12.06 12.17
N THR A 46 -0.17 12.13 11.85
CA THR A 46 0.49 11.19 10.93
C THR A 46 1.26 10.11 11.70
N TYR A 47 1.40 8.92 11.10
CA TYR A 47 2.25 7.86 11.64
C TYR A 47 3.22 7.33 10.60
N MET A 48 4.29 6.70 11.08
CA MET A 48 5.24 5.96 10.27
C MET A 48 5.70 4.72 11.03
N ILE A 49 5.82 3.60 10.31
CA ILE A 49 6.41 2.36 10.80
C ILE A 49 7.72 2.19 10.06
N SER A 50 8.81 2.25 10.80
CA SER A 50 10.15 2.09 10.24
C SER A 50 10.43 0.63 9.92
N ASN A 51 11.08 0.40 8.78
CA ASN A 51 11.69 -0.88 8.48
C ASN A 51 13.18 -0.77 8.83
N PRO A 52 13.66 -1.44 9.89
CA PRO A 52 15.07 -1.41 10.22
C PRO A 52 15.85 -2.09 9.11
N LYS A 53 16.87 -1.41 8.57
CA LYS A 53 17.75 -1.99 7.53
C LYS A 53 18.19 -3.39 7.95
N SER A 54 17.77 -4.40 7.20
CA SER A 54 18.21 -5.77 7.43
C SER A 54 19.73 -5.82 7.34
N SER A 55 20.38 -6.29 8.41
CA SER A 55 21.80 -6.57 8.38
C SER A 55 22.03 -7.91 7.67
N GLY A 56 21.87 -7.92 6.34
CA GLY A 56 22.73 -8.73 5.49
C GLY A 56 22.34 -10.17 5.16
N HIS A 57 21.08 -10.50 4.89
CA HIS A 57 20.79 -11.79 4.22
C HIS A 57 19.91 -11.71 2.98
N PHE A 58 19.19 -10.62 2.79
CA PHE A 58 18.37 -10.39 1.61
C PHE A 58 18.44 -8.89 1.30
N GLU A 59 18.89 -8.52 0.11
CA GLU A 59 18.93 -7.13 -0.41
C GLU A 59 17.52 -6.50 -0.58
N LEU A 60 16.51 -7.12 0.04
CA LEU A 60 15.07 -6.97 -0.19
C LEU A 60 14.41 -5.94 0.75
N GLU A 61 15.13 -5.36 1.70
CA GLU A 61 14.59 -4.39 2.66
C GLU A 61 15.37 -3.06 2.53
N GLN A 62 15.07 -2.31 1.46
CA GLN A 62 15.77 -1.04 1.19
C GLN A 62 14.96 0.18 1.64
N CYS A 63 13.64 0.01 1.84
CA CYS A 63 12.79 1.11 2.24
C CYS A 63 12.94 1.39 3.73
N SER A 64 13.09 2.66 4.08
CA SER A 64 13.27 3.06 5.48
C SER A 64 11.98 2.90 6.31
N TYR A 65 10.87 2.59 5.66
CA TYR A 65 9.56 2.41 6.27
C TYR A 65 8.80 1.26 5.62
N SER A 66 7.98 0.57 6.41
CA SER A 66 7.03 -0.44 5.93
C SER A 66 5.63 0.13 5.79
N SER A 67 5.25 1.18 6.52
CA SER A 67 3.95 1.85 6.36
C SER A 67 4.03 3.28 6.83
N LYS A 68 3.18 4.15 6.28
CA LYS A 68 2.90 5.48 6.82
C LYS A 68 1.46 5.87 6.53
N GLY A 69 0.92 6.85 7.24
CA GLY A 69 -0.48 7.24 7.06
C GLY A 69 -0.98 8.17 8.15
N ARG A 70 -2.26 8.08 8.47
CA ARG A 70 -2.90 8.89 9.51
C ARG A 70 -3.34 8.03 10.67
N TRP A 71 -3.25 8.59 11.86
CA TRP A 71 -3.82 7.99 13.07
C TRP A 71 -4.84 8.94 13.69
N LYS A 72 -5.82 8.38 14.40
CA LYS A 72 -6.77 9.15 15.20
C LYS A 72 -7.12 8.37 16.45
N GLN A 73 -7.41 9.09 17.53
CA GLN A 73 -7.93 8.47 18.74
C GLN A 73 -9.46 8.33 18.61
N ILE A 74 -9.97 7.10 18.70
CA ILE A 74 -11.40 6.80 18.58
C ILE A 74 -12.08 6.44 19.90
N GLY A 75 -11.29 6.21 20.94
CA GLY A 75 -11.75 5.97 22.31
C GLY A 75 -10.70 6.43 23.32
N ASN A 76 -11.00 6.30 24.62
CA ASN A 76 -10.04 6.68 25.66
C ASN A 76 -8.75 5.85 25.60
N ASP A 77 -8.87 4.60 25.16
CA ASP A 77 -7.84 3.56 25.16
C ASP A 77 -7.65 2.94 23.77
N VAL A 78 -8.18 3.55 22.70
CA VAL A 78 -8.12 3.01 21.34
C VAL A 78 -7.69 4.07 20.34
N LEU A 79 -6.64 3.75 19.60
CA LEU A 79 -6.20 4.46 18.41
C LEU A 79 -6.59 3.66 17.17
N GLU A 80 -6.90 4.38 16.11
CA GLU A 80 -7.09 3.83 14.77
C GLU A 80 -5.98 4.37 13.87
N ILE A 81 -5.37 3.49 13.08
CA ILE A 81 -4.46 3.87 11.99
C ILE A 81 -5.06 3.50 10.63
N VAL A 82 -4.78 4.35 9.64
CA VAL A 82 -5.12 4.13 8.23
C VAL A 82 -3.90 4.49 7.40
N SER A 83 -3.36 3.52 6.65
CA SER A 83 -2.24 3.78 5.75
C SER A 83 -2.63 4.83 4.71
N GLU A 84 -1.66 5.65 4.33
CA GLU A 84 -1.84 6.42 3.10
C GLU A 84 -2.07 5.46 1.93
N ASN A 85 -2.77 5.93 0.91
CA ASN A 85 -3.06 5.14 -0.29
C ASN A 85 -3.89 3.87 -0.05
N PHE A 86 -4.46 3.67 1.16
CA PHE A 86 -5.30 2.50 1.46
C PHE A 86 -6.50 2.34 0.49
N TYR A 87 -7.09 3.46 0.06
CA TYR A 87 -8.34 3.47 -0.71
C TYR A 87 -8.20 3.76 -2.21
N GLN A 88 -7.02 4.08 -2.74
CA GLN A 88 -6.98 4.67 -4.08
C GLN A 88 -5.96 3.99 -4.99
N LYS A 89 -6.52 3.24 -5.96
CA LYS A 89 -5.96 2.98 -7.30
C LYS A 89 -5.44 4.24 -8.05
N GLN A 90 -5.39 5.43 -7.43
CA GLN A 90 -5.23 6.68 -8.15
C GLN A 90 -3.95 7.46 -7.87
N ASP A 91 -3.16 7.17 -6.83
CA ASP A 91 -1.82 7.81 -6.68
C ASP A 91 -0.67 6.81 -6.79
N GLY A 92 -0.71 5.69 -6.06
CA GLY A 92 0.34 4.64 -6.14
C GLY A 92 0.23 3.73 -7.37
N PHE A 93 -0.95 3.57 -7.95
CA PHE A 93 -1.19 2.77 -9.16
C PHE A 93 -1.18 3.62 -10.44
N LYS A 94 -0.80 4.90 -10.36
CA LYS A 94 -0.73 5.73 -11.56
C LYS A 94 0.15 5.04 -12.58
N TYR A 95 -0.42 4.87 -13.77
CA TYR A 95 0.28 4.37 -14.93
C TYR A 95 0.02 5.31 -16.09
N GLU A 96 0.94 5.31 -17.04
CA GLU A 96 0.73 5.94 -18.33
C GLU A 96 0.67 4.85 -19.39
N LEU A 97 -0.35 4.89 -20.24
CA LEU A 97 -0.46 4.01 -21.40
C LEU A 97 -0.33 4.83 -22.68
N LYS A 98 0.74 4.55 -23.43
CA LYS A 98 0.96 5.13 -24.76
C LYS A 98 0.69 4.08 -25.83
N LYS A 99 -0.12 4.47 -26.80
CA LYS A 99 -0.53 3.64 -27.94
C LYS A 99 0.12 4.18 -29.21
N GLN A 100 0.84 3.32 -29.93
CA GLN A 100 1.48 3.67 -31.19
C GLN A 100 1.27 2.58 -32.24
N ASN A 101 1.49 2.94 -33.50
CA ASN A 101 1.58 2.01 -34.61
C ASN A 101 3.01 2.03 -35.17
N LYS A 102 3.79 0.97 -34.93
CA LYS A 102 5.17 0.81 -35.38
C LYS A 102 5.59 -0.67 -35.41
N PHE A 103 6.66 -0.99 -36.13
CA PHE A 103 7.12 -2.38 -36.37
C PHE A 103 6.10 -3.21 -37.16
N SER A 104 6.18 -4.55 -37.06
CA SER A 104 5.36 -5.46 -37.88
C SER A 104 3.88 -5.38 -37.50
N PRO A 105 2.96 -5.21 -38.46
CA PRO A 105 1.51 -5.15 -38.19
C PRO A 105 0.94 -6.50 -37.74
N ASP A 106 1.63 -7.61 -37.98
CA ASP A 106 1.18 -8.97 -37.62
C ASP A 106 1.42 -9.31 -36.14
N SER A 107 2.10 -8.43 -35.41
CA SER A 107 2.42 -8.61 -34.00
C SER A 107 1.88 -7.46 -33.15
N LEU A 108 1.49 -7.79 -31.91
CA LEU A 108 1.31 -6.81 -30.84
C LEU A 108 2.58 -6.78 -30.00
N TYR A 109 3.10 -5.58 -29.78
CA TYR A 109 4.25 -5.33 -28.94
C TYR A 109 3.78 -4.65 -27.66
N ILE A 110 4.27 -5.12 -26.52
CA ILE A 110 3.97 -4.51 -25.22
C ILE A 110 5.28 -4.30 -24.49
N GLU A 111 5.54 -3.05 -24.13
CA GLU A 111 6.71 -2.61 -23.41
C GLU A 111 6.32 -2.02 -22.05
N VAL A 112 6.98 -2.46 -20.99
CA VAL A 112 6.74 -2.02 -19.61
C VAL A 112 7.98 -1.29 -19.09
N TYR A 113 7.78 -0.06 -18.65
CA TYR A 113 8.78 0.76 -17.98
C TYR A 113 8.51 0.81 -16.48
N LEU A 114 9.47 0.30 -15.71
CA LEU A 114 9.52 0.38 -14.26
C LEU A 114 10.58 1.43 -13.84
N PRO A 115 10.50 1.98 -12.62
CA PRO A 115 11.52 2.85 -12.06
C PRO A 115 12.89 2.14 -11.98
N GLU A 116 13.98 2.89 -12.12
CA GLU A 116 15.35 2.36 -12.12
C GLU A 116 15.70 1.59 -10.83
N SER A 117 15.07 1.94 -9.71
CA SER A 117 15.22 1.25 -8.43
C SER A 117 14.90 -0.25 -8.52
N LEU A 118 14.06 -0.68 -9.47
CA LEU A 118 13.76 -2.08 -9.72
C LEU A 118 14.65 -2.76 -10.76
N ILE A 119 15.40 -1.99 -11.57
CA ILE A 119 16.25 -2.54 -12.62
C ILE A 119 17.39 -3.36 -12.00
N TYR A 120 17.96 -2.90 -10.89
CA TYR A 120 18.98 -3.64 -10.13
C TYR A 120 18.42 -4.87 -9.41
N TYR A 121 17.13 -4.84 -9.07
CA TYR A 121 16.45 -5.88 -8.32
C TYR A 121 16.01 -7.09 -9.15
N LYS A 122 16.04 -6.99 -10.49
CA LYS A 122 15.73 -8.12 -11.39
C LYS A 122 16.62 -9.35 -11.18
N ASN A 123 17.78 -9.19 -10.55
CA ASN A 123 18.67 -10.29 -10.19
C ASN A 123 18.30 -10.98 -8.87
N GLY A 124 17.43 -10.38 -8.03
CA GLY A 124 17.10 -10.86 -6.68
C GLY A 124 15.61 -11.16 -6.42
N THR A 125 14.66 -10.52 -7.10
CA THR A 125 13.23 -10.90 -7.07
C THR A 125 12.58 -10.71 -8.43
N PRO A 126 11.98 -11.74 -9.02
CA PRO A 126 11.34 -11.62 -10.31
C PRO A 126 9.99 -10.90 -10.17
N VAL A 127 9.95 -9.66 -10.66
CA VAL A 127 8.69 -9.01 -11.02
C VAL A 127 8.20 -9.65 -12.32
N PHE A 128 7.02 -10.25 -12.26
CA PHE A 128 6.34 -10.84 -13.40
C PHE A 128 5.22 -9.93 -13.89
N PHE A 129 5.09 -9.89 -15.20
CA PHE A 129 4.05 -9.23 -15.95
C PHE A 129 3.06 -10.29 -16.44
N SER A 130 1.80 -10.09 -16.13
CA SER A 130 0.71 -10.98 -16.49
C SER A 130 -0.24 -10.27 -17.44
N TYR A 131 -0.45 -10.86 -18.61
CA TYR A 131 -1.33 -10.34 -19.65
C TYR A 131 -2.41 -11.37 -19.94
N THR A 132 -3.67 -10.95 -19.92
CA THR A 132 -4.81 -11.77 -20.34
C THR A 132 -5.55 -11.03 -21.45
N PHE A 133 -5.86 -11.73 -22.52
CA PHE A 133 -6.57 -11.16 -23.67
C PHE A 133 -7.96 -11.75 -23.80
N ASN A 134 -8.97 -10.89 -23.97
CA ASN A 134 -10.36 -11.25 -24.22
C ASN A 134 -10.96 -12.22 -23.19
N ASP A 135 -10.56 -12.05 -21.93
CA ASP A 135 -10.95 -12.90 -20.79
C ASP A 135 -10.72 -14.40 -20.99
N ASP A 136 -9.88 -14.75 -21.96
CA ASP A 136 -9.55 -16.11 -22.31
C ASP A 136 -8.29 -16.51 -21.54
N VAL A 137 -8.49 -17.27 -20.46
CA VAL A 137 -7.41 -17.78 -19.60
C VAL A 137 -6.41 -18.63 -20.39
N SER A 138 -6.82 -19.26 -21.50
CA SER A 138 -5.91 -20.03 -22.37
C SER A 138 -4.92 -19.15 -23.13
N LYS A 139 -5.17 -17.84 -23.19
CA LYS A 139 -4.32 -16.83 -23.83
C LYS A 139 -3.54 -15.98 -22.82
N HIS A 140 -3.46 -16.44 -21.58
CA HIS A 140 -2.65 -15.82 -20.54
C HIS A 140 -1.15 -15.91 -20.86
N ILE A 141 -0.43 -14.83 -20.57
CA ILE A 141 1.03 -14.74 -20.72
C ILE A 141 1.60 -14.22 -19.41
N SER A 142 2.55 -14.95 -18.84
CA SER A 142 3.35 -14.50 -17.71
C SER A 142 4.82 -14.44 -18.11
N THR A 143 5.48 -13.32 -17.82
CA THR A 143 6.88 -13.08 -18.23
C THR A 143 7.56 -12.07 -17.32
N ASN A 144 8.88 -12.10 -17.23
CA ASN A 144 9.69 -11.05 -16.61
C ASN A 144 10.37 -10.13 -17.65
N ALA A 145 10.06 -10.31 -18.93
CA ALA A 145 10.59 -9.49 -20.02
C ALA A 145 9.84 -8.15 -20.07
N ASN A 146 10.59 -7.04 -20.08
CA ASN A 146 9.99 -5.70 -20.19
C ASN A 146 9.39 -5.47 -21.58
N LEU A 147 9.85 -6.18 -22.61
CA LEU A 147 9.31 -6.10 -23.96
C LEU A 147 8.91 -7.50 -24.42
N ILE A 148 7.65 -7.65 -24.82
CA ILE A 148 7.16 -8.85 -25.50
C ILE A 148 6.64 -8.53 -26.89
N ARG A 149 6.76 -9.54 -27.77
CA ARG A 149 6.20 -9.55 -29.12
C ARG A 149 5.27 -10.73 -29.27
N LEU A 150 4.00 -10.46 -29.51
CA LEU A 150 2.94 -11.45 -29.57
C LEU A 150 2.37 -11.54 -30.99
N PRO A 151 2.41 -12.71 -31.65
CA PRO A 151 1.73 -12.90 -32.92
C PRO A 151 0.22 -12.74 -32.74
N LYS A 152 -0.40 -11.80 -33.48
CA LYS A 152 -1.83 -11.49 -33.32
C LYS A 152 -2.72 -12.71 -33.56
N GLN A 153 -2.41 -13.52 -34.57
CA GLN A 153 -3.20 -14.72 -34.92
C GLN A 153 -3.29 -15.75 -33.78
N LYS A 154 -2.32 -15.77 -32.86
CA LYS A 154 -2.29 -16.72 -31.75
C LYS A 154 -3.03 -16.20 -30.52
N TYR A 155 -2.87 -14.91 -30.22
CA TYR A 155 -3.30 -14.33 -28.94
C TYR A 155 -4.54 -13.43 -29.04
N LEU A 156 -4.90 -12.96 -30.24
CA LEU A 156 -5.99 -11.99 -30.42
C LEU A 156 -7.16 -12.61 -31.19
N TRP A 157 -8.33 -11.99 -31.09
CA TRP A 157 -9.47 -12.35 -31.94
C TRP A 157 -9.22 -11.94 -33.39
N SER A 158 -9.65 -12.79 -34.32
CA SER A 158 -9.45 -12.58 -35.74
C SER A 158 -10.56 -11.73 -36.36
N LYS A 159 -10.23 -11.11 -37.50
CA LYS A 159 -11.05 -10.17 -38.29
C LYS A 159 -12.40 -10.73 -38.78
N THR A 160 -12.68 -12.01 -38.58
CA THR A 160 -13.84 -12.72 -39.15
C THR A 160 -15.15 -12.51 -38.38
N SER A 161 -15.12 -11.91 -37.19
CA SER A 161 -16.35 -11.49 -36.51
C SER A 161 -16.72 -10.07 -36.94
N ASN A 162 -17.95 -9.87 -37.40
CA ASN A 162 -18.49 -8.57 -37.86
C ASN A 162 -18.56 -7.50 -36.76
N SER A 163 -18.02 -7.79 -35.58
CA SER A 163 -17.90 -6.88 -34.47
C SER A 163 -16.50 -7.07 -33.85
N VAL A 164 -15.70 -6.01 -33.93
CA VAL A 164 -14.66 -5.67 -32.94
C VAL A 164 -13.22 -6.16 -33.27
N ASN A 165 -12.45 -5.33 -33.98
CA ASN A 165 -10.96 -5.33 -33.94
C ASN A 165 -10.39 -4.92 -32.57
N ARG A 166 -11.26 -4.73 -31.57
CA ARG A 166 -10.87 -4.43 -30.20
C ARG A 166 -10.62 -5.73 -29.46
N ASN A 167 -9.44 -5.84 -28.90
CA ASN A 167 -9.10 -6.93 -28.00
C ASN A 167 -9.09 -6.35 -26.59
N HIS A 168 -9.82 -7.00 -25.69
CA HIS A 168 -9.79 -6.67 -24.28
C HIS A 168 -8.44 -7.12 -23.72
N LEU A 169 -7.72 -6.24 -23.03
CA LEU A 169 -6.45 -6.53 -22.37
C LEU A 169 -6.58 -6.24 -20.89
N THR A 170 -6.33 -7.25 -20.07
CA THR A 170 -6.05 -7.09 -18.65
C THR A 170 -4.54 -7.24 -18.44
N PHE A 171 -3.95 -6.30 -17.70
CA PHE A 171 -2.55 -6.34 -17.32
C PHE A 171 -2.38 -6.21 -15.81
N SER A 172 -1.64 -7.15 -15.24
CA SER A 172 -1.29 -7.17 -13.83
C SER A 172 0.20 -7.41 -13.61
N ILE A 173 0.67 -6.98 -12.44
CA ILE A 173 2.04 -7.17 -11.98
C ILE A 173 2.04 -8.08 -10.77
N ASN A 174 2.96 -9.03 -10.78
CA ASN A 174 3.21 -9.90 -9.65
C ASN A 174 4.65 -9.77 -9.16
N ALA A 175 4.82 -9.37 -7.90
CA ALA A 175 6.11 -9.42 -7.23
C ALA A 175 6.16 -10.71 -6.39
N ASN A 176 6.84 -11.75 -6.88
CA ASN A 176 6.94 -13.00 -6.15
C ASN A 176 7.91 -12.83 -4.96
N ILE A 177 7.41 -12.38 -3.82
CA ILE A 177 8.19 -12.21 -2.58
C ILE A 177 8.13 -13.43 -1.66
N SER A 178 7.85 -14.63 -2.20
CA SER A 178 7.79 -15.87 -1.43
C SER A 178 9.09 -16.08 -0.64
N GLY A 179 9.00 -16.16 0.69
CA GLY A 179 10.14 -16.35 1.59
C GLY A 179 10.45 -15.14 2.49
N VAL A 180 9.82 -13.98 2.24
CA VAL A 180 9.97 -12.81 3.11
C VAL A 180 8.92 -12.87 4.21
N THR A 181 9.37 -13.14 5.44
CA THR A 181 8.52 -13.33 6.64
C THR A 181 7.85 -12.05 7.13
N SER A 182 8.28 -10.88 6.63
CA SER A 182 7.93 -9.57 7.17
C SER A 182 6.58 -9.04 6.68
N TYR A 183 6.04 -9.51 5.56
CA TYR A 183 4.96 -8.78 4.86
C TYR A 183 3.70 -9.60 4.61
N LYS A 184 2.54 -9.05 5.01
CA LYS A 184 1.21 -9.48 4.51
C LYS A 184 0.99 -8.95 3.09
N SER A 185 1.81 -9.37 2.13
CA SER A 185 1.85 -8.70 0.82
C SER A 185 0.69 -9.10 -0.09
N ARG A 186 0.11 -8.08 -0.74
CA ARG A 186 -0.62 -8.27 -1.99
C ARG A 186 0.42 -8.56 -3.06
N ILE A 187 0.45 -9.81 -3.51
CA ILE A 187 1.44 -10.30 -4.48
C ILE A 187 1.06 -9.90 -5.91
N MET A 188 -0.20 -9.56 -6.17
CA MET A 188 -0.73 -9.23 -7.49
C MET A 188 -1.41 -7.86 -7.51
N PHE A 189 -1.02 -7.04 -8.46
CA PHE A 189 -1.51 -5.68 -8.67
C PHE A 189 -2.16 -5.59 -10.04
N ASP A 190 -3.48 -5.42 -10.08
CA ASP A 190 -4.20 -5.15 -11.32
C ASP A 190 -3.96 -3.70 -11.72
N ILE A 191 -3.28 -3.52 -12.86
CA ILE A 191 -2.81 -2.21 -13.32
C ILE A 191 -3.86 -1.57 -14.22
N LEU A 192 -4.23 -2.26 -15.29
CA LEU A 192 -5.15 -1.74 -16.30
C LEU A 192 -6.00 -2.85 -16.90
N GLU A 193 -7.14 -2.42 -17.40
CA GLU A 193 -8.12 -3.22 -18.12
C GLU A 193 -8.67 -2.34 -19.25
N GLU A 194 -8.45 -2.70 -20.50
CA GLU A 194 -8.80 -1.83 -21.63
C GLU A 194 -9.04 -2.58 -22.95
N ASP A 195 -9.98 -2.06 -23.75
CA ASP A 195 -10.21 -2.49 -25.11
C ASP A 195 -9.28 -1.77 -26.10
N ILE A 196 -8.51 -2.54 -26.87
CA ILE A 196 -7.49 -2.00 -27.79
C ILE A 196 -7.81 -2.38 -29.22
N ASP A 197 -8.03 -1.37 -30.08
CA ASP A 197 -8.11 -1.56 -31.54
C ASP A 197 -6.73 -1.93 -32.08
N THR A 198 -6.46 -3.22 -32.17
CA THR A 198 -5.13 -3.73 -32.50
C THR A 198 -4.77 -3.55 -33.98
N GLU A 199 -5.73 -3.16 -34.82
CA GLU A 199 -5.48 -2.81 -36.22
C GLU A 199 -4.98 -1.37 -36.36
N LYS A 200 -5.38 -0.47 -35.46
CA LYS A 200 -4.89 0.92 -35.41
C LYS A 200 -3.61 1.07 -34.60
N THR A 201 -3.46 0.25 -33.57
CA THR A 201 -2.35 0.30 -32.61
C THR A 201 -1.75 -1.10 -32.47
N ASN A 202 -0.45 -1.24 -32.70
CA ASN A 202 0.23 -2.52 -32.50
C ASN A 202 1.41 -2.43 -31.51
N TYR A 203 1.62 -1.27 -30.88
CA TYR A 203 2.64 -1.06 -29.87
C TYR A 203 2.06 -0.34 -28.65
N LEU A 204 2.17 -0.98 -27.49
CA LEU A 204 1.73 -0.47 -26.21
C LEU A 204 2.94 -0.21 -25.33
N THR A 205 3.00 0.97 -24.73
CA THR A 205 3.97 1.29 -23.69
C THR A 205 3.23 1.57 -22.39
N ILE A 206 3.55 0.81 -21.35
CA ILE A 206 2.97 0.93 -20.01
C ILE A 206 4.08 1.45 -19.09
N THR A 207 3.93 2.67 -18.59
CA THR A 207 4.88 3.27 -17.64
C THR A 207 4.29 3.24 -16.25
N LEU A 208 5.07 2.79 -15.27
CA LEU A 208 4.63 2.58 -13.88
C LEU A 208 5.53 3.33 -12.90
N PRO A 209 5.43 4.66 -12.84
CA PRO A 209 6.40 5.51 -12.15
C PRO A 209 6.49 5.28 -10.63
N TYR A 210 5.45 4.73 -10.01
CA TYR A 210 5.40 4.53 -8.56
C TYR A 210 5.54 3.07 -8.11
N PHE A 211 5.71 2.13 -9.04
CA PHE A 211 6.01 0.74 -8.71
C PHE A 211 7.50 0.63 -8.43
N ASP A 212 7.97 1.16 -7.30
CA ASP A 212 9.34 1.00 -6.82
C ASP A 212 9.42 -0.08 -5.73
N LEU A 213 10.60 -0.26 -5.14
CA LEU A 213 10.78 -1.21 -4.02
C LEU A 213 9.86 -0.88 -2.84
N CYS A 214 9.66 0.39 -2.53
CA CYS A 214 8.85 0.81 -1.38
C CYS A 214 7.38 0.55 -1.59
N PHE A 215 6.92 0.62 -2.84
CA PHE A 215 5.58 0.22 -3.19
C PHE A 215 5.32 -1.27 -2.89
N PHE A 216 6.29 -2.15 -3.17
CA PHE A 216 6.16 -3.58 -2.91
C PHE A 216 6.36 -3.96 -1.44
N GLU A 217 7.21 -3.23 -0.71
CA GLU A 217 7.42 -3.40 0.73
C GLU A 217 6.32 -2.73 1.60
N PHE A 218 5.40 -1.98 1.00
CA PHE A 218 4.39 -1.21 1.75
C PHE A 218 3.27 -2.09 2.35
N GLU A 219 3.08 -1.97 3.65
CA GLU A 219 2.00 -2.59 4.41
C GLU A 219 0.77 -1.69 4.52
N LEU A 220 -0.38 -2.27 4.17
CA LEU A 220 -1.65 -1.58 4.17
C LEU A 220 -2.44 -1.87 5.45
N TYR A 221 -2.77 -0.80 6.18
CA TYR A 221 -3.61 -0.81 7.36
C TYR A 221 -4.95 -0.10 7.08
N ASN A 222 -6.04 -0.83 7.29
CA ASN A 222 -7.40 -0.35 7.09
C ASN A 222 -8.13 -0.23 8.44
N HIS A 223 -8.24 0.98 8.97
CA HIS A 223 -8.86 1.20 10.27
C HIS A 223 -8.34 0.21 11.32
N ASP A 224 -7.03 -0.04 11.31
CA ASP A 224 -6.43 -1.01 12.22
C ASP A 224 -6.31 -0.39 13.61
N LEU A 225 -6.53 -1.22 14.64
CA LEU A 225 -6.77 -0.75 16.00
C LEU A 225 -5.57 -1.04 16.90
N LEU A 226 -5.10 0.00 17.58
CA LEU A 226 -4.06 -0.09 18.60
C LEU A 226 -4.69 0.24 19.95
N PHE A 227 -4.45 -0.61 20.95
CA PHE A 227 -4.96 -0.40 22.30
C PHE A 227 -3.91 0.27 23.17
N ILE A 228 -4.29 1.35 23.86
CA ILE A 228 -3.45 2.04 24.83
C ILE A 228 -3.58 1.31 26.16
N LYS A 229 -2.58 0.51 26.50
CA LYS A 229 -2.56 -0.23 27.77
C LYS A 229 -2.21 0.68 28.94
N ASN A 230 -1.26 1.58 28.73
CA ASN A 230 -0.88 2.64 29.66
C ASN A 230 -0.14 3.76 28.91
N ASN A 231 0.34 4.77 29.63
CA ASN A 231 1.04 5.92 29.03
C ASN A 231 2.39 5.60 28.36
N LYS A 232 2.88 4.36 28.50
CA LYS A 232 4.17 3.89 27.96
C LYS A 232 4.02 2.66 27.07
N GLU A 233 2.81 2.18 26.80
CA GLU A 233 2.63 0.88 26.15
C GLU A 233 1.39 0.86 25.26
N LEU A 234 1.56 0.44 24.01
CA LEU A 234 0.48 0.09 23.10
C LEU A 234 0.46 -1.44 22.90
N LEU A 235 -0.73 -2.00 22.72
CA LEU A 235 -0.91 -3.38 22.27
C LEU A 235 -1.42 -3.35 20.83
N TRP A 236 -0.69 -3.98 19.93
CA TRP A 236 -1.04 -4.01 18.52
C TRP A 236 -0.50 -5.25 17.83
N GLN A 237 -1.34 -5.90 17.02
CA GLN A 237 -1.05 -7.17 16.33
C GLN A 237 -0.58 -8.32 17.24
N GLY A 238 -1.03 -8.32 18.51
CA GLY A 238 -0.61 -9.32 19.50
C GLY A 238 0.72 -9.01 20.18
N GLU A 239 1.40 -7.94 19.79
CA GLU A 239 2.68 -7.50 20.35
C GLU A 239 2.52 -6.30 21.29
N SER A 240 3.41 -6.20 22.28
CA SER A 240 3.55 -5.04 23.14
C SER A 240 4.59 -4.06 22.57
N TRP A 241 4.16 -2.82 22.39
CA TRP A 241 4.95 -1.72 21.84
C TRP A 241 5.26 -0.72 22.94
N GLU A 242 6.53 -0.68 23.36
CA GLU A 242 7.00 0.16 24.46
C GLU A 242 7.40 1.55 23.95
N LYS A 243 6.87 2.59 24.60
CA LYS A 243 7.19 3.99 24.30
C LYS A 243 8.64 4.26 24.67
N GLN A 244 9.40 4.76 23.71
CA GLN A 244 10.77 5.19 23.92
C GLN A 244 10.76 6.55 24.62
N ILE A 245 11.64 6.71 25.60
CA ILE A 245 11.81 7.97 26.34
C ILE A 245 12.93 8.72 25.61
N ASP A 246 12.58 9.85 25.00
CA ASP A 246 13.54 10.86 24.55
C ASP A 246 14.07 11.68 25.74
#